data_AF-A0A447JPZ1-F1
#
_entry.id   AF-A0A447JPZ1-F1
#
_cell.length_a   1.000
_cell.length_b   1.000
_cell.length_c   1.000
_cell.angle_alpha   90.00
_cell.angle_beta   90.00
_cell.angle_gamma   90.00
#
_symmetry.space_group_name_H-M   'P 1'
#
loop_
_entity.id
_entity.type
_entity.pdbx_description
1 polymer ?
#
loop_
_entity_poly.entity_id
_entity_poly.type
_entity_poly.pdbx_seq_one_letter_code
_entity_poly.pdbx_strand_id
1 'polypeptide(L)'
;MVAERKQAIHDLKIKVEDQLVHAHFEAKAAWDAGATDAEMKPILNDIRHAQWRWDLAIASHGIHMHAPEEGLRMLGSAMDKAADARTKLARLLATKGITHEIPLPDISTKEKAQKAIGLNMQQINAEKQDFLKTVVPQWEDQARKNGLLSQ
;
A
#
# COMPACT_ATOMS: atom_id res chain seq x y z
N MET A 1 -26.91 7.22 7.50
CA MET A 1 -26.76 6.72 6.11
C MET A 1 -25.37 6.97 5.51
N VAL A 2 -24.98 8.19 5.09
CA VAL A 2 -23.64 8.39 4.43
C VAL A 2 -22.46 8.18 5.38
N ALA A 3 -22.49 8.78 6.57
CA ALA A 3 -21.43 8.63 7.57
C ALA A 3 -21.26 7.17 8.05
N GLU A 4 -22.37 6.45 8.22
CA GLU A 4 -22.41 5.03 8.58
C GLU A 4 -21.74 4.15 7.52
N ARG A 5 -22.04 4.37 6.23
CA ARG A 5 -21.39 3.67 5.11
C ARG A 5 -19.89 3.99 5.05
N LYS A 6 -19.52 5.24 5.31
CA LYS A 6 -18.11 5.66 5.39
C LYS A 6 -17.38 4.91 6.50
N GLN A 7 -17.99 4.81 7.69
CA GLN A 7 -17.42 4.07 8.80
C GLN A 7 -17.29 2.58 8.48
N ALA A 8 -18.35 1.95 7.95
CA ALA A 8 -18.32 0.52 7.59
C ALA A 8 -17.21 0.19 6.58
N ILE A 9 -17.05 1.02 5.54
CA ILE A 9 -15.95 0.86 4.58
C ILE A 9 -14.60 1.10 5.24
N HIS A 10 -14.46 2.12 6.10
CA HIS A 10 -13.23 2.40 6.81
C HIS A 10 -12.80 1.23 7.70
N ASP A 11 -13.72 0.66 8.45
CA ASP A 11 -13.44 -0.45 9.37
C ASP A 11 -12.98 -1.72 8.63
N LEU A 12 -13.54 -1.99 7.46
CA LEU A 12 -13.12 -3.13 6.64
C LEU A 12 -11.82 -2.84 5.88
N LYS A 13 -11.65 -1.60 5.41
CA LYS A 13 -10.41 -1.11 4.78
C LYS A 13 -9.21 -1.35 5.68
N ILE A 14 -9.26 -0.89 6.94
CA ILE A 14 -8.14 -1.05 7.89
C ILE A 14 -7.82 -2.53 8.13
N LYS A 15 -8.83 -3.39 8.30
CA LYS A 15 -8.60 -4.84 8.46
C LYS A 15 -7.88 -5.45 7.25
N VAL A 16 -8.24 -5.05 6.03
CA VAL A 16 -7.56 -5.52 4.80
C VAL A 16 -6.14 -4.96 4.73
N GLU A 17 -5.92 -3.70 5.09
CA GLU A 17 -4.59 -3.09 5.15
C GLU A 17 -3.66 -3.84 6.12
N ASP A 18 -4.15 -4.18 7.32
CA ASP A 18 -3.39 -4.95 8.30
C ASP A 18 -2.94 -6.30 7.71
N GLN A 19 -3.85 -7.03 7.03
CA GLN A 19 -3.47 -8.30 6.39
C GLN A 19 -2.44 -8.10 5.28
N LEU A 20 -2.55 -7.04 4.49
CA LEU A 20 -1.60 -6.73 3.42
C LEU A 20 -0.22 -6.34 4.00
N VAL A 21 -0.17 -5.57 5.08
CA VAL A 21 1.07 -5.25 5.80
C VAL A 21 1.77 -6.54 6.23
N HIS A 22 1.05 -7.44 6.92
CA HIS A 22 1.61 -8.73 7.32
C HIS A 22 2.09 -9.55 6.12
N ALA A 23 1.29 -9.67 5.05
CA ALA A 23 1.66 -10.44 3.87
C ALA A 23 2.95 -9.92 3.21
N HIS A 24 3.15 -8.60 3.15
CA HIS A 24 4.39 -8.01 2.60
C HIS A 24 5.62 -8.29 3.47
N PHE A 25 5.51 -8.17 4.79
CA PHE A 25 6.63 -8.45 5.70
C PHE A 25 6.94 -9.95 5.81
N GLU A 26 5.92 -10.81 5.79
CA GLU A 26 6.08 -12.26 5.69
C GLU A 26 6.74 -12.68 4.38
N ALA A 27 6.36 -12.06 3.25
CA ALA A 27 7.02 -12.26 1.97
C ALA A 27 8.48 -11.82 2.00
N LYS A 28 8.79 -10.68 2.63
CA LYS A 28 10.17 -10.26 2.86
C LYS A 28 10.94 -11.30 3.68
N ALA A 29 10.37 -11.81 4.77
CA ALA A 29 11.02 -12.84 5.59
C ALA A 29 11.28 -14.13 4.80
N ALA A 30 10.36 -14.53 3.92
CA ALA A 30 10.57 -15.67 3.03
C ALA A 30 11.73 -15.42 2.05
N TRP A 31 11.84 -14.22 1.48
CA TRP A 31 12.98 -13.82 0.65
C TRP A 31 14.30 -13.82 1.41
N ASP A 32 14.32 -13.23 2.60
CA ASP A 32 15.51 -13.21 3.46
C ASP A 32 15.96 -14.64 3.84
N ALA A 33 15.01 -15.58 3.93
CA ALA A 33 15.26 -17.01 4.18
C ALA A 33 15.59 -17.82 2.92
N GLY A 34 15.83 -17.17 1.77
CA GLY A 34 16.26 -17.81 0.54
C GLY A 34 15.15 -18.50 -0.25
N ALA A 35 13.91 -18.03 -0.15
CA ALA A 35 12.85 -18.44 -1.07
C ALA A 35 13.24 -18.11 -2.53
N THR A 36 12.80 -18.96 -3.46
CA THR A 36 13.02 -18.78 -4.90
C THR A 36 11.86 -18.05 -5.55
N ASP A 37 12.09 -17.48 -6.73
CA ASP A 37 11.03 -16.90 -7.57
C ASP A 37 9.88 -17.87 -7.83
N ALA A 38 10.17 -19.15 -8.05
CA ALA A 38 9.16 -20.17 -8.30
C ALA A 38 8.26 -20.41 -7.08
N GLU A 39 8.84 -20.46 -5.88
CA GLU A 39 8.11 -20.60 -4.62
C GLU A 39 7.26 -19.34 -4.34
N MET A 40 7.79 -18.15 -4.65
CA MET A 40 7.15 -16.87 -4.35
C MET A 40 6.09 -16.45 -5.37
N LYS A 41 6.19 -16.87 -6.63
CA LYS A 41 5.25 -16.48 -7.70
C LYS A 41 3.76 -16.64 -7.34
N PRO A 42 3.27 -17.78 -6.82
CA PRO A 42 1.86 -17.90 -6.45
C PRO A 42 1.48 -16.94 -5.30
N ILE A 43 2.35 -16.74 -4.32
CA ILE A 43 2.13 -15.81 -3.20
C ILE A 43 2.04 -14.37 -3.69
N LEU A 44 2.99 -13.94 -4.53
CA LEU A 44 3.04 -12.59 -5.06
C LEU A 44 1.84 -12.29 -5.97
N ASN A 45 1.32 -13.29 -6.69
CA ASN A 45 0.08 -13.15 -7.45
C ASN A 45 -1.13 -12.92 -6.53
N ASP A 46 -1.22 -13.63 -5.40
CA ASP A 46 -2.28 -13.42 -4.43
C ASP A 46 -2.17 -12.03 -3.77
N ILE A 47 -0.97 -11.60 -3.35
CA ILE A 47 -0.72 -10.25 -2.82
C ILE A 47 -1.10 -9.19 -3.87
N ARG A 48 -0.68 -9.37 -5.13
CA ARG A 48 -1.03 -8.47 -6.24
C ARG A 48 -2.55 -8.34 -6.38
N HIS A 49 -3.27 -9.45 -6.41
CA HIS A 49 -4.73 -9.42 -6.56
C HIS A 49 -5.42 -8.84 -5.32
N ALA A 50 -4.97 -9.17 -4.11
CA ALA A 50 -5.50 -8.62 -2.88
C ALA A 50 -5.36 -7.10 -2.85
N GLN A 51 -4.14 -6.60 -3.09
CA GLN A 51 -3.87 -5.17 -3.06
C GLN A 51 -4.57 -4.43 -4.21
N TRP A 52 -4.65 -5.00 -5.42
CA TRP A 52 -5.42 -4.39 -6.51
C TRP A 52 -6.89 -4.20 -6.16
N ARG A 53 -7.53 -5.23 -5.58
CA ARG A 53 -8.94 -5.19 -5.18
C ARG A 53 -9.18 -4.20 -4.06
N TRP A 54 -8.29 -4.19 -3.05
CA TRP A 54 -8.33 -3.20 -1.96
C TRP A 54 -8.20 -1.79 -2.52
N ASP A 55 -7.17 -1.51 -3.31
CA ASP A 55 -6.85 -0.17 -3.79
C ASP A 55 -7.98 0.38 -4.66
N LEU A 56 -8.47 -0.42 -5.62
CA LEU A 56 -9.59 -0.01 -6.47
C LEU A 56 -10.88 0.24 -5.65
N ALA A 57 -11.08 -0.47 -4.53
CA ALA A 57 -12.25 -0.28 -3.66
C ALA A 57 -12.21 1.05 -2.89
N ILE A 58 -11.02 1.58 -2.57
CA ILE A 58 -10.87 2.75 -1.67
C ILE A 58 -10.20 3.96 -2.31
N ALA A 59 -9.64 3.83 -3.52
CA ALA A 59 -8.96 4.92 -4.23
C ALA A 59 -9.93 6.08 -4.56
N SER A 60 -11.21 5.76 -4.77
CA SER A 60 -12.26 6.77 -4.80
C SER A 60 -12.66 7.17 -3.38
N HIS A 61 -12.24 8.37 -2.96
CA HIS A 61 -12.63 8.92 -1.66
C HIS A 61 -14.15 9.03 -1.46
N GLY A 62 -14.95 9.04 -2.55
CA GLY A 62 -16.40 9.12 -2.52
C GLY A 62 -17.12 7.76 -2.56
N ILE A 63 -16.41 6.62 -2.52
CA ILE A 63 -17.00 5.28 -2.72
C ILE A 63 -18.16 4.98 -1.77
N HIS A 64 -18.06 5.47 -0.52
CA HIS A 64 -19.09 5.28 0.50
C HIS A 64 -20.43 5.96 0.18
N MET A 65 -20.43 6.91 -0.76
CA MET A 65 -21.63 7.54 -1.32
C MET A 65 -22.01 6.91 -2.65
N HIS A 66 -21.05 6.75 -3.57
CA HIS A 66 -21.33 6.38 -4.96
C HIS A 66 -21.74 4.92 -5.13
N ALA A 67 -21.02 3.98 -4.50
CA ALA A 67 -21.24 2.54 -4.65
C ALA A 67 -20.74 1.76 -3.42
N PRO A 68 -21.33 1.99 -2.23
CA PRO A 68 -20.80 1.44 -0.96
C PRO A 68 -20.87 -0.08 -0.87
N GLU A 69 -21.94 -0.69 -1.40
CA GLU A 69 -22.09 -2.15 -1.48
C GLU A 69 -20.95 -2.77 -2.32
N GLU A 70 -20.60 -2.14 -3.44
CA GLU A 70 -19.52 -2.59 -4.31
C GLU A 70 -18.14 -2.40 -3.65
N GLY A 71 -17.91 -1.28 -2.98
CA GLY A 71 -16.69 -1.08 -2.19
C GLY A 71 -16.51 -2.16 -1.11
N LEU A 72 -17.58 -2.50 -0.39
CA LEU A 72 -17.56 -3.57 0.61
C LEU A 72 -17.33 -4.95 -0.03
N ARG A 73 -17.99 -5.26 -1.16
CA ARG A 73 -17.80 -6.52 -1.90
C ARG A 73 -16.36 -6.68 -2.37
N MET A 74 -15.78 -5.61 -2.92
CA MET A 74 -14.39 -5.61 -3.40
C MET A 74 -13.40 -5.81 -2.24
N LEU A 75 -13.60 -5.13 -1.11
CA LEU A 75 -12.79 -5.36 0.10
C LEU A 75 -12.91 -6.79 0.63
N GLY A 76 -14.10 -7.40 0.60
CA GLY A 76 -14.28 -8.81 0.92
C GLY A 76 -13.46 -9.73 0.01
N SER A 77 -13.45 -9.45 -1.28
CA SER A 77 -12.62 -10.19 -2.25
C SER A 77 -11.11 -9.92 -2.11
N ALA A 78 -10.72 -8.77 -1.57
CA ALA A 78 -9.33 -8.46 -1.23
C ALA A 78 -8.87 -9.29 -0.02
N MET A 79 -9.74 -9.38 1.00
CA MET A 79 -9.50 -10.18 2.20
C MET A 79 -9.30 -11.67 1.87
N ASP A 80 -10.12 -12.23 0.98
CA ASP A 80 -9.97 -13.61 0.48
C ASP A 80 -8.56 -13.87 -0.09
N LYS A 81 -8.08 -12.98 -0.96
CA LYS A 81 -6.75 -13.12 -1.55
C LYS A 81 -5.61 -12.87 -0.57
N ALA A 82 -5.81 -11.97 0.41
CA ALA A 82 -4.84 -11.77 1.47
C ALA A 82 -4.71 -13.02 2.37
N ALA A 83 -5.83 -13.67 2.70
CA ALA A 83 -5.83 -14.93 3.45
C ALA A 83 -5.11 -16.05 2.67
N ASP A 84 -5.38 -16.15 1.36
CA ASP A 84 -4.69 -17.06 0.44
C ASP A 84 -3.17 -16.87 0.45
N ALA A 85 -2.71 -15.61 0.40
CA ALA A 85 -1.29 -15.25 0.41
C ALA A 85 -0.63 -15.63 1.75
N ARG A 86 -1.20 -15.18 2.87
CA ARG A 86 -0.64 -15.42 4.21
C ARG A 86 -0.60 -16.89 4.58
N THR A 87 -1.60 -17.67 4.17
CA THR A 87 -1.60 -19.13 4.39
C THR A 87 -0.49 -19.82 3.59
N LYS A 88 -0.24 -19.38 2.34
CA LYS A 88 0.87 -19.89 1.53
C LYS A 88 2.23 -19.46 2.11
N LEU A 89 2.35 -18.23 2.59
CA LEU A 89 3.55 -17.71 3.26
C LEU A 89 3.89 -18.49 4.51
N ALA A 90 2.92 -18.73 5.40
CA ALA A 90 3.14 -19.53 6.60
C ALA A 90 3.69 -20.93 6.28
N ARG A 91 3.14 -21.59 5.25
CA ARG A 91 3.67 -22.89 4.79
C ARG A 91 5.08 -22.78 4.21
N LEU A 92 5.34 -21.77 3.38
CA LEU A 92 6.66 -21.57 2.78
C LEU A 92 7.71 -21.27 3.86
N LEU A 93 7.43 -20.35 4.77
CA LEU A 93 8.28 -20.01 5.92
C LEU A 93 8.60 -21.25 6.76
N ALA A 94 7.63 -22.13 6.99
CA ALA A 94 7.85 -23.40 7.70
C ALA A 94 8.87 -24.30 6.99
N THR A 95 8.87 -24.37 5.64
CA THR A 95 9.92 -25.10 4.89
C THR A 95 11.30 -24.49 5.02
N LYS A 96 11.38 -23.20 5.38
CA LYS A 96 12.64 -22.49 5.67
C LYS A 96 12.99 -22.49 7.17
N GLY A 97 12.28 -23.26 7.99
CA GLY A 97 12.53 -23.38 9.43
C GLY A 97 11.93 -22.27 10.29
N ILE A 98 11.07 -21.42 9.72
CA ILE A 98 10.40 -20.31 10.42
C ILE A 98 8.95 -20.69 10.72
N THR A 99 8.64 -20.94 12.00
CA THR A 99 7.32 -21.39 12.47
C THR A 99 6.62 -20.43 13.42
N HIS A 100 7.27 -19.29 13.72
CA HIS A 100 6.72 -18.22 14.55
C HIS A 100 6.13 -17.11 13.68
N GLU A 101 5.33 -16.24 14.30
CA GLU A 101 4.81 -15.04 13.65
C GLU A 101 5.94 -14.09 13.25
N ILE A 102 5.87 -13.51 12.06
CA ILE A 102 6.86 -12.55 11.58
C ILE A 102 6.63 -11.19 12.28
N PRO A 103 7.59 -10.70 13.07
CA PRO A 103 7.43 -9.43 13.77
C PRO A 103 7.43 -8.26 12.78
N LEU A 104 6.51 -7.32 13.01
CA LEU A 104 6.46 -6.07 12.26
C LEU A 104 7.39 -5.03 12.90
N PRO A 105 8.06 -4.17 12.10
CA PRO A 105 8.69 -2.98 12.64
C PRO A 105 7.64 -2.02 13.18
N ASP A 106 8.06 -1.07 14.00
CA ASP A 106 7.17 -0.01 14.46
C ASP A 106 6.74 0.88 13.27
N ILE A 107 5.46 0.80 12.91
CA ILE A 107 4.84 1.58 11.84
C ILE A 107 3.71 2.49 12.37
N SER A 108 3.74 2.80 13.68
CA SER A 108 2.71 3.59 14.37
C SER A 108 2.57 5.03 13.88
N THR A 109 3.56 5.55 13.15
CA THR A 109 3.48 6.85 12.49
C THR A 109 3.97 6.76 11.05
N LYS A 110 3.56 7.73 10.23
CA LYS A 110 4.03 7.88 8.85
C LYS A 110 5.56 7.85 8.77
N GLU A 111 6.23 8.62 9.63
CA GLU A 111 7.70 8.76 9.63
C GLU A 111 8.38 7.43 9.94
N LYS A 112 7.83 6.68 10.90
CA LYS A 112 8.36 5.36 11.27
C LYS A 112 8.15 4.33 10.16
N ALA A 113 6.98 4.31 9.53
CA ALA A 113 6.71 3.45 8.37
C ALA A 113 7.62 3.77 7.18
N GLN A 114 7.82 5.05 6.87
CA GLN A 114 8.74 5.51 5.82
C GLN A 114 10.18 5.08 6.11
N LYS A 115 10.63 5.20 7.36
CA LYS A 115 11.95 4.74 7.79
C LYS A 115 12.09 3.22 7.68
N ALA A 116 11.05 2.46 8.06
CA ALA A 116 11.06 0.99 8.03
C ALA A 116 11.23 0.42 6.61
N ILE A 117 10.78 1.14 5.58
CA ILE A 117 10.97 0.76 4.17
C ILE A 117 12.20 1.42 3.52
N GLY A 118 13.04 2.12 4.30
CA GLY A 118 14.32 2.66 3.84
C GLY A 118 14.28 4.04 3.17
N LEU A 119 13.19 4.81 3.29
CA LEU A 119 13.13 6.15 2.70
C LEU A 119 13.93 7.19 3.51
N ASN A 120 14.88 7.86 2.86
CA ASN A 120 15.52 9.06 3.40
C ASN A 120 14.64 10.30 3.19
N MET A 121 13.65 10.48 4.07
CA MET A 121 12.69 11.58 3.94
C MET A 121 13.29 12.98 4.05
N GLN A 122 14.41 13.14 4.77
CA GLN A 122 15.10 14.43 4.84
C GLN A 122 15.65 14.81 3.45
N GLN A 123 16.33 13.87 2.80
CA GLN A 123 16.85 14.06 1.45
C GLN A 123 15.71 14.28 0.43
N ILE A 124 14.70 13.40 0.41
CA ILE A 124 13.56 13.50 -0.52
C ILE A 124 12.86 14.86 -0.38
N ASN A 125 12.63 15.33 0.85
CA ASN A 125 12.00 16.63 1.07
C ASN A 125 12.91 17.78 0.66
N ALA A 126 14.21 17.72 0.94
CA ALA A 126 15.15 18.76 0.54
C ALA A 126 15.22 18.92 -0.98
N GLU A 127 15.35 17.81 -1.71
CA GLU A 127 15.35 17.79 -3.18
C GLU A 127 14.03 18.32 -3.75
N LYS A 128 12.89 17.92 -3.16
CA LYS A 128 11.59 18.43 -3.62
C LYS A 128 11.42 19.93 -3.34
N GLN A 129 11.91 20.41 -2.20
CA GLN A 129 11.86 21.84 -1.87
C GLN A 129 12.74 22.68 -2.80
N ASP A 130 13.92 22.18 -3.17
CA ASP A 130 14.78 22.84 -4.15
C ASP A 130 14.09 22.92 -5.51
N PHE A 131 13.55 21.80 -6.01
CA PHE A 131 12.77 21.77 -7.25
C PHE A 131 11.61 22.77 -7.26
N LEU A 132 10.84 22.85 -6.17
CA LEU A 132 9.70 23.77 -6.07
C LEU A 132 10.12 25.23 -6.07
N LYS A 133 11.29 25.56 -5.51
CA LYS A 133 11.81 26.93 -5.45
C LYS A 133 12.51 27.37 -6.72
N THR A 134 13.06 26.42 -7.49
CA THR A 134 13.89 26.73 -8.66
C THR A 134 13.13 26.48 -9.96
N VAL A 135 12.59 25.27 -10.15
CA VAL A 135 12.05 24.82 -11.44
C VAL A 135 10.62 25.31 -11.67
N VAL A 136 9.76 25.27 -10.64
CA VAL A 136 8.36 25.69 -10.79
C VAL A 136 8.24 27.16 -11.20
N PRO A 137 8.96 28.12 -10.57
CA PRO A 137 8.93 29.51 -11.03
C PRO A 137 9.43 29.69 -12.46
N GLN A 138 10.47 28.95 -12.87
CA GLN A 138 10.98 28.99 -14.24
C GLN A 138 9.93 28.49 -15.26
N TRP A 139 9.20 27.43 -14.91
CA TRP A 139 8.09 26.93 -15.73
C TRP A 139 6.95 27.95 -15.83
N GLU A 140 6.57 28.58 -14.73
CA GLU A 140 5.54 29.62 -14.74
C GLU A 140 5.98 30.83 -15.57
N ASP A 141 7.22 31.30 -15.43
CA ASP A 141 7.77 32.41 -16.20
C ASP A 141 7.82 32.09 -17.70
N GLN A 142 8.22 30.87 -18.06
CA GLN A 142 8.20 30.43 -19.45
C GLN A 142 6.76 30.35 -19.99
N ALA A 143 5.82 29.84 -19.19
CA ALA A 143 4.41 29.79 -19.57
C ALA A 143 3.81 31.20 -19.74
N ARG A 144 4.12 32.15 -18.85
CA ARG A 144 3.71 33.57 -18.97
C ARG A 144 4.30 34.23 -20.21
N LYS A 145 5.61 34.03 -20.48
CA LYS A 145 6.27 34.56 -21.70
C LYS A 145 5.64 34.05 -22.99
N ASN A 146 5.13 32.83 -22.98
CA ASN A 146 4.48 32.20 -24.13
C ASN A 146 2.95 32.43 -24.16
N GLY A 147 2.39 33.22 -23.24
CA GLY A 147 0.95 33.49 -23.17
C GLY A 147 0.08 32.30 -22.78
N LEU A 148 0.66 31.26 -22.14
CA LEU A 148 -0.04 30.04 -21.71
C LEU A 148 -0.52 30.11 -20.25
N LEU A 149 -0.02 31.07 -19.48
CA LEU A 149 -0.38 31.31 -18.09
C LEU A 149 -0.63 32.81 -17.89
N SER A 150 -1.72 33.15 -17.19
CA SER A 150 -2.00 34.53 -16.82
C SER A 150 -0.94 35.08 -15.88
N GLN A 151 -0.80 36.41 -15.82
CA GLN A 151 0.04 37.05 -14.82
C GLN A 151 -0.41 36.67 -13.41
#